data_AF-A0A0E3WDK8-F1
#
_entry.id   AF-A0A0E3WDK8-F1
#
_cell.length_a   1.000
_cell.length_b   1.000
_cell.length_c   1.000
_cell.angle_alpha   90.00
_cell.angle_beta   90.00
_cell.angle_gamma   90.00
#
_symmetry.space_group_name_H-M   'P 1'
#
loop_
_entity.id
_entity.type
_entity.pdbx_description
1 polymer ?
#
loop_
_entity_poly.entity_id
_entity_poly.type
_entity_poly.pdbx_seq_one_letter_code
_entity_poly.pdbx_strand_id
1 'polypeptide(L)'
;MLLAVAGWARYMRGHDLNGRKITLEDSQAVPVVRLANMASNNPDPLLGHEMFAQVRGVPGFADRLGELIADIDEHGVVPTLRDAMRNDELVSR
;
A
#
# COMPACT_ATOMS: atom_id res chain seq x y z
N MET A 1 -10.20 -4.19 3.46
CA MET A 1 -9.61 -2.87 3.81
C MET A 1 -8.13 -2.73 3.42
N LEU A 2 -7.32 -3.79 3.50
CA LEU A 2 -5.87 -3.73 3.26
C LEU A 2 -5.47 -3.21 1.86
N LEU A 3 -6.22 -3.56 0.81
CA LEU A 3 -5.95 -3.08 -0.55
C LEU A 3 -6.08 -1.56 -0.70
N ALA A 4 -6.95 -0.91 0.08
CA ALA A 4 -7.05 0.55 0.08
C ALA A 4 -5.78 1.20 0.68
N VAL A 5 -5.22 0.58 1.72
CA VAL A 5 -3.95 1.00 2.32
C VAL A 5 -2.78 0.78 1.35
N ALA A 6 -2.75 -0.36 0.64
CA ALA A 6 -1.76 -0.63 -0.40
C ALA A 6 -1.84 0.40 -1.54
N GLY A 7 -3.05 0.72 -2.01
CA GLY A 7 -3.28 1.74 -3.04
C GLY A 7 -2.85 3.14 -2.58
N TRP A 8 -3.16 3.51 -1.34
CA TRP A 8 -2.71 4.77 -0.75
C TRP A 8 -1.18 4.82 -0.61
N ALA A 9 -0.54 3.77 -0.06
CA ALA A 9 0.91 3.68 0.05
C ALA A 9 1.60 3.82 -1.32
N ARG A 10 1.03 3.20 -2.37
CA ARG A 10 1.52 3.30 -3.74
C ARG A 10 1.32 4.70 -4.33
N TYR A 11 0.19 5.34 -4.06
CA TYR A 11 -0.11 6.72 -4.48
C TYR A 11 0.89 7.71 -3.86
N MET A 12 1.24 7.54 -2.58
CA MET A 12 2.17 8.41 -1.86
C MET A 12 3.60 8.40 -2.43
N ARG A 13 3.95 7.45 -3.30
CA ARG A 13 5.20 7.47 -4.07
C ARG A 13 5.24 8.58 -5.13
N GLY A 14 4.11 9.23 -5.44
CA GLY A 14 4.06 10.42 -6.29
C GLY A 14 4.28 10.17 -7.78
N HIS A 15 4.16 8.91 -8.22
CA HIS A 15 4.23 8.52 -9.63
C HIS A 15 3.11 7.53 -9.96
N ASP A 16 2.56 7.55 -11.17
CA ASP A 16 1.61 6.54 -11.63
C ASP A 16 2.32 5.21 -11.96
N LEU A 17 1.57 4.24 -12.49
CA LEU A 17 2.13 2.94 -12.90
C LEU A 17 3.05 3.01 -14.13
N ASN A 18 3.00 4.13 -14.88
CA ASN A 18 3.87 4.40 -16.02
C ASN A 18 5.07 5.29 -15.64
N GLY A 19 5.25 5.60 -14.36
CA GLY A 19 6.31 6.47 -13.86
C GLY A 19 6.04 7.97 -14.03
N ARG A 20 4.87 8.39 -14.52
CA ARG A 20 4.51 9.81 -14.65
C ARG A 20 4.25 10.41 -13.28
N LYS A 21 4.79 11.60 -13.02
CA LYS A 21 4.61 12.30 -11.74
C LYS A 21 3.13 12.59 -11.48
N ILE A 22 2.69 12.36 -10.26
CA ILE A 22 1.37 12.72 -9.73
C ILE A 22 1.58 13.88 -8.75
N THR A 23 0.77 14.93 -8.89
CA THR A 23 0.73 16.00 -7.89
C THR A 23 -0.01 15.48 -6.66
N LEU A 24 0.69 15.43 -5.53
CA LEU A 24 0.08 15.06 -4.26
C LEU A 24 -0.64 16.27 -3.68
N GLU A 25 -1.97 16.27 -3.77
CA GLU A 25 -2.84 17.28 -3.17
C GLU A 25 -3.13 16.94 -1.71
N ASP A 26 -2.12 17.04 -0.83
CA ASP A 26 -2.36 16.84 0.61
C ASP A 26 -1.40 17.67 1.46
N SER A 27 -1.96 18.53 2.31
CA SER A 27 -1.24 19.45 3.20
C SER A 27 -0.71 18.78 4.47
N GLN A 28 -1.10 17.54 4.76
CA GLN A 28 -0.51 16.67 5.80
C GLN A 28 0.47 15.64 5.22
N ALA A 29 0.70 15.62 3.90
CA ALA A 29 1.51 14.60 3.23
C ALA A 29 3.02 14.73 3.42
N VAL A 30 3.56 15.85 3.88
CA VAL A 30 5.03 16.05 3.92
C VAL A 30 5.76 14.99 4.80
N PRO A 31 5.28 14.62 6.00
CA PRO A 31 5.90 13.56 6.81
C PRO A 31 5.69 12.17 6.21
N VAL A 32 4.51 11.90 5.64
CA VAL A 32 4.09 10.59 5.15
C VAL A 32 4.69 10.25 3.78
N VAL A 33 4.85 11.23 2.89
CA VAL A 33 5.51 11.07 1.58
C VAL A 33 6.96 10.68 1.75
N ARG A 34 7.66 11.26 2.74
CA ARG A 34 9.04 10.84 3.05
C ARG A 34 9.11 9.39 3.49
N LEU A 35 8.19 8.95 4.34
CA LEU A 35 8.13 7.55 4.79
C LEU A 35 7.75 6.58 3.65
N ALA A 36 6.78 6.94 2.81
CA ALA A 36 6.39 6.14 1.65
C ALA A 36 7.48 6.03 0.57
N ASN A 37 8.26 7.10 0.36
CA ASN A 37 9.41 7.08 -0.55
C ASN A 37 10.60 6.27 0.02
N MET A 38 10.78 6.25 1.34
CA MET A 38 11.78 5.40 2.00
C MET A 38 11.34 3.93 2.05
N ALA A 39 10.03 3.68 2.06
CA ALA A 39 9.45 2.35 2.09
C ALA A 39 9.69 1.58 0.77
N SER A 40 9.55 2.20 -0.40
CA SER A 40 9.52 1.45 -1.67
C SER A 40 8.60 0.23 -1.51
N ASN A 41 9.05 -1.01 -1.75
CA ASN A 41 8.28 -2.25 -1.51
C ASN A 41 8.31 -2.76 -0.06
N ASN A 42 9.11 -2.15 0.82
CA ASN A 42 9.12 -2.46 2.25
C ASN A 42 8.13 -1.55 3.00
N PRO A 43 6.99 -2.04 3.49
CA PRO A 43 6.01 -1.22 4.20
C PRO A 43 6.45 -0.79 5.61
N ASP A 44 7.52 -1.35 6.18
CA ASP A 44 7.92 -1.11 7.58
C ASP A 44 8.10 0.36 7.96
N PRO A 45 8.72 1.24 7.15
CA PRO A 45 8.85 2.66 7.47
C PRO A 45 7.49 3.36 7.56
N LEU A 46 6.50 2.91 6.79
CA LEU A 46 5.14 3.45 6.83
C LEU A 46 4.42 3.01 8.11
N LEU A 47 4.60 1.76 8.53
CA LEU A 47 3.99 1.18 9.73
C LEU A 47 4.49 1.79 11.05
N GLY A 48 5.61 2.52 11.00
CA GLY A 48 6.11 3.31 12.12
C GLY A 48 5.24 4.52 12.48
N HIS A 49 4.37 4.99 11.58
CA HIS A 49 3.52 6.16 11.80
C HIS A 49 2.33 5.84 12.73
N GLU A 50 1.91 6.81 13.56
CA GLU A 50 0.83 6.62 14.56
C GLU A 50 -0.50 6.16 13.95
N MET A 51 -0.77 6.56 12.71
CA MET A 51 -1.91 6.12 11.91
C MET A 51 -2.02 4.60 11.81
N PHE A 52 -0.89 3.88 11.85
CA PHE A 52 -0.83 2.42 11.75
C PHE A 52 -0.67 1.71 13.10
N ALA A 53 -0.71 2.44 14.22
CA ALA A 53 -0.44 1.89 15.56
C ALA A 53 -1.33 0.69 15.92
N GLN A 54 -2.58 0.66 15.44
CA GLN A 54 -3.53 -0.43 15.69
C GLN A 54 -3.29 -1.67 14.83
N VAL A 55 -2.63 -1.54 13.68
CA VAL A 55 -2.46 -2.64 12.72
C VAL A 55 -1.03 -3.18 12.66
N ARG A 56 -0.02 -2.40 13.08
CA ARG A 56 1.39 -2.83 13.08
C ARG A 56 1.69 -4.05 13.97
N GLY A 57 0.82 -4.34 14.94
CA GLY A 57 0.95 -5.51 15.82
C GLY A 57 0.23 -6.76 15.30
N VAL A 58 -0.50 -6.67 14.18
CA VAL A 58 -1.23 -7.80 13.61
C VAL A 58 -0.24 -8.69 12.83
N PRO A 59 -0.09 -9.97 13.21
CA PRO A 59 0.82 -10.89 12.51
C PRO A 59 0.51 -10.96 11.01
N GLY A 60 1.54 -10.89 10.17
CA GLY A 60 1.42 -10.98 8.71
C GLY A 60 0.84 -9.74 8.02
N PHE A 61 0.48 -8.68 8.76
CA PHE A 61 -0.07 -7.46 8.15
C PHE A 61 0.95 -6.76 7.24
N ALA A 62 2.19 -6.63 7.71
CA ALA A 62 3.27 -6.01 6.95
C ALA A 62 3.57 -6.79 5.67
N ASP A 63 3.73 -8.11 5.78
CA ASP A 63 4.00 -8.99 4.65
C ASP A 63 2.89 -8.89 3.60
N ARG A 64 1.63 -9.02 4.04
CA ARG A 64 0.48 -8.94 3.12
C ARG A 64 0.32 -7.57 2.48
N LEU A 65 0.66 -6.49 3.20
CA LEU A 65 0.67 -5.14 2.64
C LEU A 65 1.76 -5.01 1.57
N GLY A 66 2.96 -5.55 1.82
CA GLY A 66 4.06 -5.57 0.86
C GLY A 66 3.73 -6.35 -0.41
N GLU A 67 3.12 -7.53 -0.27
CA GLU A 67 2.65 -8.34 -1.39
C GLU A 67 1.66 -7.56 -2.28
N LEU A 68 0.65 -6.92 -1.68
CA LEU A 68 -0.35 -6.17 -2.45
C LEU A 68 0.26 -4.96 -3.16
N ILE A 69 1.25 -4.30 -2.56
CA ILE A 69 1.97 -3.20 -3.20
C ILE A 69 2.78 -3.73 -4.40
N ALA A 70 3.48 -4.86 -4.23
CA ALA A 70 4.25 -5.50 -5.30
C ALA A 70 3.32 -5.95 -6.45
N ASP A 71 2.18 -6.56 -6.13
CA ASP A 71 1.19 -6.98 -7.12
C ASP A 71 0.65 -5.78 -7.91
N ILE A 72 0.43 -4.63 -7.26
CA ILE A 72 -0.01 -3.41 -7.95
C ILE A 72 1.09 -2.91 -8.90
N ASP A 73 2.35 -2.98 -8.51
CA ASP A 73 3.47 -2.55 -9.36
C ASP A 73 3.66 -3.47 -10.57
N GLU A 74 3.50 -4.79 -10.38
CA GLU A 74 3.76 -5.79 -11.42
C GLU A 74 2.56 -5.97 -12.36
N HIS A 75 1.35 -6.02 -11.81
CA HIS A 75 0.13 -6.39 -12.54
C HIS A 75 -0.85 -5.23 -12.71
N GLY A 76 -0.68 -4.15 -11.96
CA GLY A 76 -1.60 -3.02 -11.94
C GLY A 76 -2.80 -3.23 -11.01
N VAL A 77 -3.49 -2.13 -10.70
CA VAL A 77 -4.53 -2.09 -9.66
C VAL A 77 -5.72 -3.03 -9.94
N VAL A 78 -6.18 -3.11 -11.19
CA VAL A 78 -7.40 -3.88 -11.53
C VAL A 78 -7.18 -5.38 -11.40
N PRO A 79 -6.09 -5.98 -11.94
CA PRO A 79 -5.75 -7.37 -11.67
C PRO A 79 -5.59 -7.68 -10.18
N THR A 80 -4.84 -6.87 -9.43
CA THR A 80 -4.64 -7.08 -7.99
C THR A 80 -5.95 -7.03 -7.20
N LEU A 81 -6.86 -6.11 -7.54
CA LEU A 81 -8.19 -6.03 -6.93
C LEU A 81 -8.99 -7.31 -7.18
N ARG A 82 -8.98 -7.81 -8.41
CA ARG A 82 -9.71 -9.04 -8.78
C ARG A 82 -9.17 -10.26 -8.03
N ASP A 83 -7.85 -10.36 -7.89
CA ASP A 83 -7.21 -11.49 -7.21
C ASP A 83 -7.39 -11.42 -5.70
N ALA A 84 -7.34 -10.22 -5.11
CA ALA A 84 -7.64 -10.02 -3.70
C ALA A 84 -9.09 -10.44 -3.35
N MET A 85 -10.06 -10.08 -4.19
CA MET A 85 -11.46 -10.46 -3.99
C MET A 85 -11.68 -11.99 -4.08
N ARG A 86 -11.00 -12.66 -5.02
CA ARG A 86 -11.08 -14.12 -5.15
C ARG A 86 -10.49 -14.87 -3.95
N ASN A 87 -9.40 -14.37 -3.39
CA ASN A 87 -8.77 -15.00 -2.23
C ASN A 87 -9.61 -14.82 -0.95
N ASP A 88 -10.31 -13.70 -0.79
CA ASP A 88 -11.22 -13.46 0.35
C ASP A 88 -12.40 -14.44 0.34
N GLU A 89 -12.92 -14.75 -0.86
CA GLU A 89 -13.97 -15.76 -1.06
C GLU A 89 -13.48 -17.20 -0.77
N LEU A 90 -12.20 -17.49 -0.98
CA LEU A 90 -11.62 -18.82 -0.72
C LEU A 90 -11.29 -19.05 0.76
N VAL A 91 -10.95 -18.01 1.52
CA VAL A 91 -10.69 -18.09 2.98
C VAL A 91 -11.99 -18.15 3.80
N SER A 92 -13.10 -17.67 3.23
CA SER A 92 -14.42 -17.66 3.88
C SER A 92 -15.26 -18.92 3.65
N ARG A 93 -14.68 -20.00 3.12
CA ARG A 93 -15.35 -21.28 2.81
C ARG A 93 -14.91 -22.42 3.72
#